data_AF-A0AAW0JF01-F1
#
_entry.id   AF-A0AAW0JF01-F1
#
_cell.length_a   1.000
_cell.length_b   1.000
_cell.length_c   1.000
_cell.angle_alpha   90.00
_cell.angle_beta   90.00
_cell.angle_gamma   90.00
#
_symmetry.space_group_name_H-M   'P 1'
#
loop_
_entity.id
_entity.type
_entity.pdbx_description
1 polymer ?
#
loop_
_entity_poly.entity_id
_entity_poly.type
_entity_poly.pdbx_seq_one_letter_code
_entity_poly.pdbx_strand_id
1 'polypeptide(L)'
;MMPRNHLDLVSINFTELAVYNGSPADFVFTRDHGNERGGRILCHIWVMEEYGVAKSWTRKFVIPMEWVLTGHFFGCTNNGELLIKNATGMVSIDPESQNQNILAIEDANWVAFSANSMESLVLLDGVSALPVN
;
A
#
# COMPACT_ATOMS: atom_id res chain seq x y z
N MET A 1 -3.15 -7.97 -10.54
CA MET A 1 -1.84 -7.60 -9.97
C MET A 1 -1.31 -6.37 -10.69
N MET A 2 -0.68 -5.44 -9.96
CA MET A 2 -0.04 -4.27 -10.56
C MET A 2 1.11 -4.70 -11.50
N PRO A 3 1.27 -4.10 -12.69
CA PRO A 3 2.37 -4.46 -13.59
C PRO A 3 3.74 -4.14 -12.97
N ARG A 4 4.62 -5.14 -12.86
CA ARG A 4 5.95 -4.99 -12.22
C ARG A 4 6.86 -3.98 -12.92
N ASN A 5 6.63 -3.75 -14.21
CA ASN A 5 7.48 -2.91 -15.07
C ASN A 5 7.58 -1.44 -14.64
N HIS A 6 6.72 -0.98 -13.71
CA HIS A 6 6.76 0.39 -13.20
C HIS A 6 7.85 0.62 -12.13
N LEU A 7 8.54 -0.43 -11.67
CA LEU A 7 9.49 -0.36 -10.55
C LEU A 7 10.93 -0.75 -10.91
N ASP A 8 11.21 -1.04 -12.19
CA ASP A 8 12.42 -1.75 -12.66
C ASP A 8 13.78 -1.04 -12.41
N LEU A 9 13.79 0.19 -11.87
CA LEU A 9 15.00 0.98 -11.61
C LEU A 9 15.18 1.38 -10.13
N VAL A 10 14.31 0.94 -9.22
CA VAL A 10 14.37 1.35 -7.80
C VAL A 10 14.54 0.13 -6.90
N SER A 11 15.45 0.21 -5.93
CA SER A 11 15.61 -0.82 -4.90
C SER A 11 14.37 -0.87 -4.01
N ILE A 12 13.49 -1.83 -4.28
CA ILE A 12 12.30 -2.10 -3.47
C ILE A 12 12.75 -2.66 -2.12
N ASN A 13 12.24 -2.08 -1.04
CA ASN A 13 12.43 -2.57 0.32
C ASN A 13 11.35 -3.60 0.66
N PHE A 14 10.07 -3.23 0.53
CA PHE A 14 8.92 -4.12 0.65
C PHE A 14 7.66 -3.48 0.03
N THR A 15 6.59 -4.27 -0.12
CA THR A 15 5.30 -3.84 -0.66
C THR A 15 4.16 -4.36 0.20
N GLU A 16 3.10 -3.58 0.39
CA GLU A 16 1.90 -4.00 1.12
C GLU A 16 0.64 -3.65 0.32
N LEU A 17 -0.29 -4.59 0.20
CA LEU A 17 -1.56 -4.37 -0.49
C LEU A 17 -2.66 -4.07 0.54
N ALA A 18 -3.38 -2.97 0.37
CA ALA A 18 -4.52 -2.62 1.21
C ALA A 18 -5.60 -1.88 0.39
N VAL A 19 -6.73 -1.58 1.02
CA VAL A 19 -7.80 -0.77 0.41
C VAL A 19 -7.58 0.68 0.80
N TYR A 20 -7.45 1.56 -0.18
CA TYR A 20 -7.32 3.01 0.00
C TYR A 20 -8.56 3.72 -0.56
N ASN A 21 -9.30 4.41 0.31
CA ASN A 21 -10.54 5.12 -0.06
C ASN A 21 -11.52 4.28 -0.90
N GLY A 22 -11.65 2.99 -0.57
CA GLY A 22 -12.55 2.05 -1.26
C GLY A 22 -11.97 1.36 -2.50
N SER A 23 -10.77 1.71 -2.93
CA SER A 23 -10.10 1.10 -4.09
C SER A 23 -8.90 0.25 -3.68
N PRO A 24 -8.58 -0.84 -4.41
CA PRO A 24 -7.33 -1.58 -4.19
C PRO A 24 -6.12 -0.66 -4.39
N ALA A 25 -5.18 -0.72 -3.45
CA ALA A 25 -3.97 0.06 -3.48
C ALA A 25 -2.73 -0.77 -3.10
N ASP A 26 -1.61 -0.46 -3.74
CA ASP A 26 -0.32 -1.07 -3.50
C ASP A 26 0.63 0.01 -2.95
N PHE A 27 1.16 -0.25 -1.76
CA PHE A 27 2.05 0.63 -1.03
C PHE A 27 3.47 0.11 -1.20
N VAL A 28 4.21 0.73 -2.11
CA VAL A 28 5.55 0.29 -2.49
C VAL A 28 6.59 1.13 -1.75
N PHE A 29 7.34 0.50 -0.86
CA PHE A 29 8.41 1.15 -0.11
C PHE A 29 9.73 0.89 -0.81
N THR A 30 10.39 1.95 -1.25
CA THR A 30 11.65 1.88 -1.98
C THR A 30 12.73 2.67 -1.28
N ARG A 31 13.97 2.20 -1.32
CA ARG A 31 15.11 3.00 -0.88
C ARG A 31 15.53 3.95 -2.00
N ASP A 32 15.56 5.24 -1.69
CA ASP A 32 16.14 6.26 -2.53
C ASP A 32 17.66 6.33 -2.25
N HIS A 33 18.44 5.96 -3.27
CA HIS A 33 19.91 5.97 -3.23
C HIS A 33 20.50 7.30 -3.70
N GLY A 34 19.77 8.42 -3.56
CA GLY A 34 20.29 9.76 -3.79
C GLY A 34 21.62 10.07 -3.07
N ASN A 35 22.18 11.26 -3.32
CA ASN A 35 23.55 11.65 -2.92
C ASN A 35 23.83 11.75 -1.40
N GLU A 36 22.90 11.38 -0.53
CA GLU A 36 23.01 11.52 0.93
C GLU A 36 23.42 10.18 1.57
N ARG A 37 24.44 10.23 2.45
CA ARG A 37 24.92 9.08 3.24
C ARG A 37 23.82 8.60 4.19
N GLY A 38 23.00 7.66 3.73
CA GLY A 38 21.92 7.05 4.52
C GLY A 38 20.55 7.16 3.84
N GLY A 39 20.46 6.69 2.59
CA GLY A 39 19.31 6.86 1.69
C GLY A 39 17.93 6.80 2.34
N ARG A 40 17.06 7.72 1.94
CA ARG A 40 15.69 7.88 2.46
C ARG A 40 14.79 6.75 1.96
N ILE A 41 13.70 6.44 2.67
CA ILE A 41 12.67 5.55 2.15
C ILE A 41 11.59 6.39 1.49
N LEU A 42 11.11 5.97 0.32
CA LEU A 42 9.94 6.56 -0.34
C LEU A 42 8.81 5.54 -0.30
N CYS A 43 7.61 5.97 0.10
CA CYS A 43 6.38 5.21 -0.05
C CYS A 43 5.65 5.70 -1.31
N HIS A 44 5.56 4.86 -2.33
CA HIS A 44 4.75 5.12 -3.52
C HIS A 44 3.38 4.49 -3.32
N ILE A 45 2.33 5.29 -3.41
CA ILE A 45 0.95 4.81 -3.31
C ILE A 45 0.39 4.69 -4.72
N TRP A 46 0.13 3.46 -5.13
CA TRP A 46 -0.53 3.14 -6.38
C TRP A 46 -1.96 2.72 -6.10
N VAL A 47 -2.91 3.26 -6.85
CA VAL A 47 -4.34 2.95 -6.69
C VAL A 47 -4.88 2.40 -8.01
N MET A 48 -5.67 1.33 -7.95
CA MET A 48 -6.41 0.78 -9.08
C MET A 48 -7.70 1.58 -9.26
N GLU A 49 -7.73 2.48 -10.25
CA GLU A 49 -8.90 3.34 -10.50
C GLU A 49 -10.11 2.56 -11.02
N GLU A 50 -9.88 1.47 -11.74
CA GLU A 50 -10.92 0.59 -12.27
C GLU A 50 -10.62 -0.86 -11.88
N TYR A 51 -11.52 -1.44 -11.08
CA TYR A 51 -11.35 -2.77 -10.51
C TYR A 51 -11.17 -3.84 -11.60
N GLY A 52 -10.14 -4.67 -11.46
CA GLY A 52 -9.82 -5.76 -12.39
C GLY A 52 -9.06 -5.33 -13.66
N VAL A 53 -8.98 -4.03 -13.96
CA VAL A 53 -8.26 -3.54 -15.15
C VAL A 53 -6.80 -3.26 -14.80
N ALA A 54 -5.90 -4.17 -15.18
CA ALA A 54 -4.47 -4.06 -14.84
C ALA A 54 -3.77 -2.77 -15.33
N LYS A 55 -4.33 -2.07 -16.31
CA LYS A 55 -3.79 -0.79 -16.82
C LYS A 55 -4.31 0.45 -16.06
N SER A 56 -5.26 0.29 -15.15
CA SER A 56 -5.88 1.40 -14.40
C SER A 56 -5.07 1.81 -13.16
N TRP A 57 -4.00 1.09 -12.83
CA TRP A 57 -3.09 1.45 -11.74
C TRP A 57 -2.43 2.79 -12.00
N THR A 58 -2.68 3.74 -11.11
CA THR A 58 -2.13 5.09 -11.18
C THR A 58 -1.39 5.42 -9.89
N ARG A 59 -0.17 5.96 -9.99
CA ARG A 59 0.57 6.45 -8.82
C ARG A 59 -0.03 7.77 -8.37
N LYS A 60 -0.64 7.80 -7.19
CA LYS A 60 -1.25 9.00 -6.62
C LYS A 60 -0.27 9.83 -5.81
N PHE A 61 0.57 9.17 -5.01
CA PHE A 61 1.46 9.84 -4.06
C PHE A 61 2.86 9.23 -4.04
N VAL A 62 3.84 10.06 -3.70
CA VAL A 62 5.19 9.64 -3.32
C VAL A 62 5.54 10.39 -2.03
N ILE A 63 5.65 9.65 -0.94
CA ILE A 63 5.83 10.22 0.40
C ILE A 63 7.24 9.90 0.87
N PRO A 64 8.07 10.91 1.18
CA PRO A 64 9.35 10.68 1.82
C PRO A 64 9.14 10.24 3.27
N MET A 65 9.82 9.17 3.63
CA MET A 65 9.82 8.58 4.95
C MET A 65 11.25 8.61 5.48
N GLU A 66 11.43 9.06 6.72
CA GLU A 66 12.73 9.05 7.38
C GLU A 66 13.21 7.61 7.58
N TRP A 67 12.32 6.73 8.06
CA TRP A 67 12.59 5.31 8.25
C TRP A 67 11.31 4.49 8.39
N VAL A 68 11.28 3.29 7.81
CA VAL A 68 10.23 2.30 8.06
C VAL A 68 10.78 0.89 7.83
N LEU A 69 10.44 -0.04 8.72
CA LEU A 69 10.74 -1.46 8.59
C LEU A 69 9.58 -2.22 7.98
N THR A 70 9.87 -3.37 7.37
CA THR A 70 8.84 -4.35 7.01
C THR A 70 8.04 -4.75 8.25
N GLY A 71 6.71 -4.81 8.14
CA GLY A 71 5.81 -5.08 9.26
C GLY A 71 5.45 -3.87 10.13
N HIS A 72 5.95 -2.67 9.80
CA HIS A 72 5.59 -1.43 10.50
C HIS A 72 4.54 -0.58 9.74
N PHE A 73 4.00 -1.10 8.64
CA PHE A 73 2.86 -0.51 7.95
C PHE A 73 1.58 -1.26 8.35
N PHE A 74 0.58 -0.52 8.82
CA PHE A 74 -0.66 -1.10 9.35
C PHE A 74 -1.88 -0.81 8.46
N GLY A 75 -1.65 -0.29 7.24
CA GLY A 75 -2.70 0.12 6.33
C GLY A 75 -2.97 1.62 6.39
N CYS A 76 -4.21 1.99 6.10
CA CYS A 76 -4.66 3.38 6.09
C CYS A 76 -6.00 3.55 6.79
N THR A 77 -6.28 4.77 7.25
CA THR A 77 -7.55 5.14 7.88
C THR A 77 -8.63 5.37 6.84
N ASN A 78 -9.88 5.51 7.28
CA ASN A 78 -11.00 5.87 6.40
C ASN A 78 -10.85 7.27 5.76
N ASN A 79 -9.93 8.10 6.28
CA ASN A 79 -9.61 9.41 5.73
C ASN A 79 -8.44 9.34 4.72
N GLY A 80 -7.89 8.16 4.45
CA GLY A 80 -6.73 7.97 3.58
C GLY A 80 -5.39 8.24 4.26
N GLU A 81 -5.34 8.48 5.57
CA GLU A 81 -4.06 8.65 6.26
C GLU A 81 -3.35 7.30 6.45
N LEU A 82 -2.03 7.27 6.32
CA LEU A 82 -1.23 6.06 6.52
C LEU A 82 -0.93 5.82 7.99
N LEU A 83 -1.10 4.58 8.44
CA LEU A 83 -0.75 4.15 9.79
C LEU A 83 0.60 3.43 9.78
N ILE A 84 1.62 4.04 10.38
CA ILE A 84 3.01 3.54 10.35
C ILE A 84 3.62 3.60 11.76
N LYS A 85 4.44 2.62 12.11
CA LYS A 85 5.34 2.68 13.28
C LYS A 85 6.75 3.10 12.85
N ASN A 86 7.20 4.25 13.31
CA ASN A 86 8.56 4.74 13.07
C ASN A 86 9.32 4.87 14.42
N ALA A 87 10.45 5.59 14.41
CA ALA A 87 11.28 5.78 15.61
C ALA A 87 10.60 6.62 16.72
N THR A 88 9.59 7.44 16.38
CA THR A 88 8.87 8.27 17.35
C THR A 88 7.62 7.59 17.92
N GLY A 89 7.24 6.42 17.38
CA GLY A 89 6.08 5.64 17.81
C GLY A 89 5.13 5.35 16.65
N MET A 90 3.86 5.15 16.97
CA MET A 90 2.81 5.04 15.96
C MET A 90 2.44 6.43 15.43
N VAL A 91 2.43 6.60 14.12
CA VAL A 91 2.08 7.87 13.46
C VAL A 91 0.99 7.67 12.42
N SER A 92 0.14 8.69 12.29
CA SER A 92 -0.75 8.88 11.14
C SER A 92 -0.11 9.88 10.19
N ILE A 93 -0.06 9.58 8.90
CA ILE A 93 0.52 10.46 7.87
C ILE A 93 -0.53 10.77 6.81
N ASP A 94 -0.87 12.04 6.65
CA ASP A 94 -1.69 12.49 5.53
C ASP A 94 -0.85 12.44 4.23
N PRO A 95 -1.23 11.64 3.22
CA PRO A 95 -0.48 11.53 1.98
C PRO A 95 -0.44 12.83 1.16
N GLU A 96 -1.45 13.70 1.30
CA GLU A 96 -1.54 14.97 0.55
C GLU A 96 -0.69 16.06 1.20
N SER A 97 -0.90 16.32 2.50
CA SER A 97 -0.17 17.38 3.20
C SER A 97 1.18 16.95 3.77
N GLN A 98 1.44 15.63 3.84
CA GLN A 98 2.60 15.01 4.48
C GLN A 98 2.73 15.33 5.99
N ASN A 99 1.67 15.90 6.57
CA ASN A 99 1.61 16.15 8.00
C ASN A 99 1.58 14.81 8.75
N GLN A 100 2.33 14.77 9.84
CA GLN A 100 2.40 13.60 10.70
C GLN A 100 1.78 13.92 12.05
N ASN A 101 0.97 13.00 12.55
CA ASN A 101 0.41 13.05 13.89
C ASN A 101 0.90 11.84 14.69
N ILE A 102 1.54 12.09 15.83
CA ILE A 102 1.96 11.03 16.75
C ILE A 102 0.74 10.55 17.52
N LEU A 103 0.42 9.27 17.37
CA LEU A 103 -0.68 8.65 18.08
C LEU A 103 -0.19 8.22 19.47
N ALA A 104 -1.00 8.48 20.49
CA ALA A 104 -0.75 8.04 21.86
C ALA A 104 -1.01 6.53 22.05
N ILE A 105 -0.42 5.71 21.19
CA ILE A 105 -0.49 4.25 21.21
C ILE A 105 0.92 3.74 21.49
N GLU A 106 1.14 3.24 22.70
CA GLU A 106 2.48 2.97 23.22
C GLU A 106 3.16 1.76 22.55
N ASP A 107 2.41 0.78 22.03
CA ASP A 107 3.01 -0.28 21.22
C ASP A 107 1.97 -1.04 20.36
N ALA A 108 2.11 -0.96 19.04
CA ALA A 108 1.23 -1.61 18.07
C ALA A 108 1.59 -3.08 17.77
N ASN A 109 2.36 -3.73 18.63
CA ASN A 109 2.76 -5.14 18.44
C ASN A 109 1.54 -6.11 18.39
N TRP A 110 0.34 -5.62 18.73
CA TRP A 110 -0.92 -6.38 18.70
C TRP A 110 -1.67 -6.36 17.36
N VAL A 111 -1.31 -5.49 16.41
CA VAL A 111 -2.07 -5.29 15.16
C VAL A 111 -1.78 -6.38 14.09
N ALA A 112 -1.00 -7.40 14.42
CA ALA A 112 -0.74 -8.56 13.54
C ALA A 112 -1.98 -9.44 13.27
N PHE A 113 -3.15 -9.11 13.82
CA PHE A 113 -4.39 -9.83 13.60
C PHE A 113 -5.49 -8.90 13.07
N SER A 114 -5.35 -8.44 11.82
CA SER A 114 -6.53 -8.27 10.97
C SER A 114 -6.56 -9.47 10.03
N ALA A 115 -7.53 -10.35 10.25
CA ALA A 115 -7.80 -11.44 9.33
C ALA A 115 -8.24 -10.82 8.00
N ASN A 116 -7.30 -10.64 7.09
CA ASN A 116 -7.54 -10.41 5.68
C ASN A 116 -8.09 -11.71 5.06
N SER A 117 -9.30 -12.08 5.48
CA SER A 117 -10.17 -12.99 4.74
C SER A 117 -10.65 -12.22 3.50
N MET A 118 -9.77 -12.10 2.51
CA MET A 118 -10.18 -11.83 1.13
C MET A 118 -10.96 -13.06 0.69
N GLU A 119 -12.28 -12.99 0.75
CA GLU A 119 -13.11 -13.98 0.07
C GLU A 119 -12.69 -14.01 -1.41
N SER A 120 -12.37 -15.21 -1.89
CA SER A 120 -11.94 -15.43 -3.27
C SER A 120 -13.07 -15.04 -4.22
N LEU A 121 -12.91 -13.94 -4.96
CA LEU A 121 -13.79 -13.62 -6.08
C LEU A 121 -13.42 -14.49 -7.28
N VAL A 122 -13.83 -15.76 -7.26
CA VAL A 122 -13.91 -16.57 -8.47
C VAL A 122 -15.16 -16.13 -9.22
N LEU A 123 -14.97 -15.42 -10.33
CA LEU A 123 -16.00 -15.28 -11.35
C LEU A 123 -16.19 -16.65 -12.02
N LEU A 124 -17.20 -17.40 -11.59
CA LEU A 124 -17.70 -18.55 -12.34
C LEU A 124 -18.38 -18.01 -13.59
N ASP A 125 -17.66 -18.07 -14.72
CA ASP A 125 -18.29 -17.90 -16.02
C ASP A 125 -19.12 -19.16 -16.32
N GLY A 126 -20.35 -19.16 -15.80
CA GLY A 126 -21.37 -20.13 -16.12
C GLY A 126 -22.18 -19.66 -17.31
N VAL A 127 -21.56 -19.44 -18.47
CA VAL A 127 -22.31 -19.37 -19.73
C VAL A 127 -22.89 -20.76 -19.98
N SER A 128 -24.18 -20.87 -19.68
CA SER A 128 -25.08 -21.84 -20.27
C SER A 128 -25.03 -21.72 -21.79
N ALA A 129 -24.42 -22.70 -22.44
CA ALA A 129 -24.58 -22.95 -23.87
C ALA A 129 -24.97 -24.42 -24.07
N LEU A 130 -26.27 -24.69 -24.10
CA LEU A 130 -26.80 -25.63 -25.10
C LEU A 130 -26.77 -24.86 -26.44
N PRO A 131 -26.45 -25.46 -27.61
CA PRO A 131 -26.91 -26.76 -28.13
C PRO A 131 -25.73 -27.64 -28.60
N VAL A 132 -25.82 -28.89 -29.09
CA VAL A 132 -26.41 -29.46 -30.33
C VAL A 132 -26.29 -30.99 -30.14
N ASN A 133 -27.33 -31.84 -30.25
CA ASN A 133 -28.05 -32.32 -31.44
C ASN A 133 -29.33 -33.04 -30.96
#